data_AF-A0A352UCX1-F1
#
_entry.id   AF-A0A352UCX1-F1
#
_cell.length_a   1.000
_cell.length_b   1.000
_cell.length_c   1.000
_cell.angle_alpha   90.00
_cell.angle_beta   90.00
_cell.angle_gamma   90.00
#
_symmetry.space_group_name_H-M   'P 1'
#
loop_
_entity.id
_entity.type
_entity.pdbx_description
1 polymer ?
#
loop_
_entity_poly.entity_id
_entity_poly.type
_entity_poly.pdbx_seq_one_letter_code
_entity_poly.pdbx_strand_id
1 'polypeptide(L)'
;MLAEDKWLLVKVTTDNGIVGIGEAGLHGVTEAAEAAVRTFGRYLVGKDPLQIEHHFQFMYRFSHFRGAAVGGAISALDIASKLRSLSKRC
;
A
#
# COMPACT_ATOMS: atom_id res chain seq x y z
N MET A 1 -6.83 -4.27 8.98
CA MET A 1 -7.51 -4.16 7.69
C MET A 1 -9.00 -4.15 7.99
N LEU A 2 -9.73 -3.17 7.47
CA LEU A 2 -11.19 -3.11 7.55
C LEU A 2 -11.67 -3.29 6.12
N ALA A 3 -12.14 -4.49 5.78
CA ALA A 3 -12.75 -4.78 4.50
C ALA A 3 -14.25 -4.83 4.75
N GLU A 4 -14.96 -3.81 4.29
CA GLU A 4 -16.41 -3.82 4.17
C GLU A 4 -16.72 -4.07 2.69
N ASP A 5 -17.88 -4.64 2.36
CA ASP A 5 -18.30 -5.03 1.00
C ASP A 5 -18.10 -3.93 -0.07
N LYS A 6 -17.94 -2.68 0.36
CA LYS A 6 -17.75 -1.49 -0.48
C LYS A 6 -16.32 -0.98 -0.55
N TRP A 7 -15.47 -1.16 0.46
CA TRP A 7 -14.20 -0.42 0.57
C TRP A 7 -13.05 -1.26 1.11
N LEU A 8 -11.86 -0.98 0.61
CA LEU A 8 -10.60 -1.56 1.10
C LEU A 8 -9.71 -0.45 1.66
N LEU A 9 -9.62 -0.38 2.99
CA LEU A 9 -8.70 0.53 3.69
C LEU A 9 -7.42 -0.20 4.11
N VAL A 10 -6.29 0.38 3.73
CA VAL A 10 -4.94 -0.08 4.03
C VAL A 10 -4.33 0.82 5.11
N LYS A 11 -3.77 0.19 6.14
CA LYS A 11 -3.06 0.86 7.22
C LYS A 11 -1.60 0.47 7.18
N VAL A 12 -0.71 1.45 7.08
CA VAL A 12 0.73 1.28 7.25
C VAL A 12 1.11 1.85 8.62
N THR A 13 1.95 1.14 9.36
CA THR A 13 2.41 1.56 10.69
C THR A 13 3.91 1.46 10.72
N THR A 14 4.58 2.52 11.15
CA THR A 14 6.04 2.55 11.20
C THR A 14 6.59 2.16 12.57
N ASP A 15 7.90 1.96 12.64
CA ASP A 15 8.62 1.63 13.87
C ASP A 15 8.48 2.66 15.00
N ASN A 16 8.24 3.94 14.64
CA ASN A 16 8.01 5.02 15.61
C ASN A 16 6.51 5.23 15.93
N GLY A 17 5.64 4.30 15.56
CA GLY A 17 4.21 4.33 15.89
C GLY A 17 3.37 5.25 15.00
N ILE A 18 3.93 5.76 13.90
CA ILE A 18 3.20 6.64 12.97
C ILE A 18 2.33 5.78 12.07
N VAL A 19 1.09 6.23 11.89
CA VAL A 19 0.08 5.50 11.12
C VAL A 19 -0.34 6.31 9.91
N GLY A 20 -0.31 5.67 8.75
CA GLY A 20 -0.84 6.20 7.50
C GLY A 20 -1.97 5.32 6.99
N ILE A 21 -2.97 5.96 6.36
CA ILE A 21 -4.15 5.29 5.82
C ILE A 21 -4.26 5.61 4.34
N GLY A 22 -4.56 4.60 3.53
CA GLY A 22 -4.86 4.74 2.12
C GLY A 22 -5.99 3.80 1.70
N GLU A 23 -6.66 4.14 0.60
CA GLU A 23 -7.78 3.36 0.08
C GLU A 23 -7.41 2.73 -1.27
N ALA A 24 -7.78 1.46 -1.45
CA ALA A 24 -7.75 0.82 -2.75
C ALA A 24 -9.14 0.96 -3.39
N GLY A 25 -9.24 1.78 -4.43
CA GLY A 25 -10.47 1.98 -5.19
C GLY A 25 -10.82 0.79 -6.08
N LEU A 26 -11.32 -0.29 -5.49
CA LEU A 26 -11.85 -1.46 -6.20
C LEU A 26 -13.17 -1.92 -5.54
N HIS A 27 -14.19 -1.10 -5.69
CA HIS A 27 -15.52 -1.38 -5.13
C HIS A 27 -16.09 -2.68 -5.69
N GLY A 28 -16.67 -3.52 -4.82
CA GLY A 28 -17.36 -4.76 -5.18
C GLY A 28 -16.48 -5.98 -5.48
N VAL A 29 -15.15 -5.82 -5.58
CA VAL A 29 -14.19 -6.94 -5.74
C VAL A 29 -12.90 -6.65 -4.94
N THR A 30 -13.05 -6.31 -3.67
CA THR A 30 -11.95 -5.81 -2.83
C THR A 30 -10.91 -6.89 -2.51
N GLU A 31 -11.27 -8.16 -2.57
CA GLU A 31 -10.40 -9.31 -2.25
C GLU A 31 -9.22 -9.43 -3.22
N ALA A 32 -9.43 -9.07 -4.49
CA ALA A 32 -8.36 -9.06 -5.49
C ALA A 32 -7.32 -7.98 -5.17
N ALA A 33 -7.77 -6.78 -4.78
CA ALA A 33 -6.89 -5.71 -4.34
C ALA A 33 -6.24 -6.04 -2.98
N GLU A 34 -6.94 -6.70 -2.06
CA GLU A 34 -6.37 -7.19 -0.80
C GLU A 34 -5.17 -8.10 -1.02
N ALA A 35 -5.32 -9.09 -1.91
CA ALA A 35 -4.24 -10.04 -2.22
C ALA A 35 -3.01 -9.31 -2.78
N ALA A 36 -3.21 -8.29 -3.62
CA ALA A 36 -2.15 -7.45 -4.15
C ALA A 36 -1.50 -6.59 -3.04
N VAL A 37 -2.29 -5.98 -2.15
CA VAL A 37 -1.79 -5.22 -0.98
C VAL A 37 -0.91 -6.11 -0.11
N ARG A 38 -1.34 -7.34 0.20
CA ARG A 38 -0.55 -8.29 1.00
C ARG A 38 0.78 -8.64 0.33
N THR A 39 0.79 -8.72 -1.00
CA THR A 39 2.01 -9.04 -1.76
C THR A 39 3.03 -7.91 -1.67
N PHE A 40 2.63 -6.68 -1.92
CA PHE A 40 3.52 -5.53 -1.83
C PHE A 40 3.82 -5.12 -0.38
N GLY A 41 2.89 -5.33 0.54
CA GLY A 41 3.10 -5.09 1.96
C GLY A 41 4.27 -5.90 2.52
N ARG A 42 4.43 -7.17 2.10
CA ARG A 42 5.61 -7.98 2.47
C ARG A 42 6.92 -7.35 2.00
N TYR A 43 6.94 -6.69 0.85
CA TYR A 43 8.11 -5.98 0.36
C TYR A 43 8.43 -4.72 1.20
N LEU A 44 7.40 -4.01 1.67
CA LEU A 44 7.55 -2.75 2.41
C LEU A 44 8.01 -2.93 3.86
N VAL A 45 7.73 -4.07 4.51
CA VAL A 45 8.16 -4.32 5.89
C VAL A 45 9.69 -4.16 6.02
N GLY A 46 10.12 -3.31 6.96
CA GLY A 46 11.53 -3.00 7.22
C GLY A 46 12.17 -2.04 6.22
N LYS A 47 11.42 -1.49 5.25
CA LYS A 47 11.89 -0.49 4.29
C LYS A 47 11.68 0.92 4.80
N ASP A 48 12.53 1.85 4.38
CA ASP A 48 12.39 3.27 4.70
C ASP A 48 11.14 3.88 4.04
N PRO A 49 10.11 4.28 4.80
CA PRO A 49 8.88 4.86 4.26
C PRO A 49 9.12 6.14 3.46
N LEU A 50 10.22 6.86 3.71
CA LEU A 50 10.51 8.13 3.04
C LEU A 50 10.97 7.95 1.58
N GLN A 51 11.33 6.73 1.19
CA GLN A 51 11.68 6.37 -0.19
C GLN A 51 10.42 6.13 -1.05
N ILE A 52 9.43 7.02 -0.94
CA ILE A 52 8.07 6.84 -1.49
C ILE A 52 8.13 6.52 -2.99
N GLU A 53 8.81 7.36 -3.78
CA GLU A 53 8.92 7.16 -5.23
C GLU A 53 9.66 5.87 -5.59
N HIS A 54 10.69 5.50 -4.82
CA HIS A 54 11.41 4.25 -5.04
C HIS A 54 10.49 3.03 -4.83
N HIS A 55 9.69 3.03 -3.75
CA HIS A 55 8.73 1.96 -3.49
C HIS A 55 7.62 1.94 -4.52
N PHE A 56 7.10 3.10 -4.91
CA PHE A 56 6.14 3.21 -5.99
C PHE A 56 6.68 2.60 -7.27
N GLN A 57 7.87 3.00 -7.73
CA GLN A 57 8.49 2.46 -8.94
C GLN A 57 8.80 0.97 -8.82
N PHE A 58 9.23 0.48 -7.65
CA PHE A 58 9.44 -0.95 -7.45
C PHE A 58 8.13 -1.73 -7.68
N MET A 59 7.06 -1.36 -6.98
CA MET A 59 5.76 -2.05 -7.12
C MET A 59 5.18 -1.84 -8.54
N TYR A 60 5.29 -0.63 -9.07
CA TYR A 60 4.87 -0.25 -10.41
C TYR A 60 5.81 -0.77 -11.51
N ARG A 61 6.90 -1.46 -11.22
CA ARG A 61 7.73 -2.14 -12.25
C ARG A 61 7.94 -3.63 -11.98
N PHE A 62 7.45 -4.13 -10.85
CA PHE A 62 7.57 -5.52 -10.40
C PHE A 62 7.04 -6.56 -11.40
N SER A 63 5.91 -6.30 -12.08
CA SER A 63 5.31 -7.20 -13.09
C SER A 63 5.21 -6.56 -14.48
N HIS A 64 4.89 -7.34 -15.50
CA HIS A 64 4.57 -6.77 -16.82
C HIS A 64 3.15 -6.18 -16.86
N PHE A 65 2.18 -6.84 -16.22
CA PHE A 65 0.76 -6.44 -16.26
C PHE A 65 0.29 -5.86 -14.93
N ARG A 66 -0.51 -4.80 -15.01
CA ARG A 66 -1.11 -4.08 -13.88
C ARG A 66 -2.58 -3.85 -14.19
N GLY A 67 -3.45 -4.63 -13.58
CA GLY A 67 -4.90 -4.43 -13.63
C GLY A 67 -5.38 -3.52 -12.50
N ALA A 68 -6.69 -3.28 -12.44
CA ALA A 68 -7.32 -2.43 -11.42
C ALA A 68 -6.96 -2.85 -9.99
N ALA A 69 -6.91 -4.17 -9.69
CA ALA A 69 -6.51 -4.68 -8.38
C ALA A 69 -5.07 -4.32 -7.99
N VAL A 70 -4.14 -4.46 -8.93
CA VAL A 70 -2.72 -4.13 -8.70
C VAL A 70 -2.54 -2.63 -8.58
N GLY A 71 -3.16 -1.84 -9.47
CA GLY A 71 -3.12 -0.38 -9.42
C GLY A 71 -3.74 0.19 -8.14
N GLY A 72 -4.90 -0.32 -7.73
CA GLY A 72 -5.56 0.06 -6.48
C GLY A 72 -4.73 -0.26 -5.25
N ALA A 73 -4.08 -1.43 -5.21
CA ALA A 73 -3.17 -1.79 -4.12
C ALA A 73 -1.94 -0.86 -4.04
N ILE A 74 -1.31 -0.56 -5.17
CA ILE A 74 -0.16 0.35 -5.24
C ILE A 74 -0.57 1.76 -4.79
N SER A 75 -1.70 2.26 -5.27
CA SER A 75 -2.25 3.57 -4.89
C SER A 75 -2.50 3.66 -3.38
N ALA A 76 -3.17 2.65 -2.81
CA ALA A 76 -3.46 2.61 -1.38
C ALA A 76 -2.18 2.64 -0.53
N LEU A 77 -1.16 1.89 -0.94
CA LEU A 77 0.14 1.85 -0.26
C LEU A 77 0.92 3.16 -0.43
N ASP A 78 0.89 3.79 -1.60
CA ASP A 78 1.52 5.11 -1.83
C ASP A 78 0.89 6.19 -0.95
N ILE A 79 -0.45 6.26 -0.92
CA ILE A 79 -1.20 7.21 -0.10
C ILE A 79 -0.88 6.98 1.39
N ALA A 80 -0.92 5.73 1.84
CA ALA A 80 -0.62 5.38 3.23
C ALA A 80 0.84 5.68 3.61
N SER A 81 1.77 5.66 2.66
CA SER A 81 3.20 5.89 2.91
C SER A 81 3.58 7.38 2.95
N LYS A 82 2.68 8.31 2.63
CA LYS A 82 2.90 9.77 2.71
C LYS A 82 2.90 10.30 4.15
N LEU A 83 3.74 9.71 4.98
CA LEU A 83 3.96 10.09 6.37
C LEU A 83 4.90 11.31 6.42
N ARG A 84 4.50 12.36 7.13
CA ARG A 84 5.24 13.64 7.19
C ARG A 84 6.43 13.67 8.16
N SER A 85 6.92 12.52 8.61
CA SER A 85 7.82 12.43 9.75
C SER A 85 8.96 11.42 9.49
N LEU A 86 10.13 11.71 10.07
CA LEU A 86 11.45 11.08 9.89
C LEU A 86 11.54 9.61 10.37
N SER A 87 10.53 8.78 10.09
CA SER A 87 10.58 7.35 10.38
C SER A 87 11.51 6.66 9.41
N LYS A 88 12.32 5.71 9.92
CA LYS A 88 13.31 5.01 9.09
C LYS A 88 12.83 3.65 8.59
N ARG A 89 11.72 3.09 9.12
CA ARG A 89 11.18 1.80 8.68
C ARG A 89 9.65 1.66 8.82
N CYS A 90 9.03 1.05 7.81
CA CYS A 90 7.68 0.48 7.82
C CYS A 90 7.62 -0.88 8.54
#